data_AF-A0A316TMZ3-F1
#
_entry.id   AF-A0A316TMZ3-F1
#
_cell.length_a   1.000
_cell.length_b   1.000
_cell.length_c   1.000
_cell.angle_alpha   90.00
_cell.angle_beta   90.00
_cell.angle_gamma   90.00
#
_symmetry.space_group_name_H-M   'P 1'
#
loop_
_entity.id
_entity.type
_entity.pdbx_description
1 polymer ?
#
loop_
_entity_poly.entity_id
_entity_poly.type
_entity_poly.pdbx_seq_one_letter_code
_entity_poly.pdbx_strand_id
1 'polypeptide(L)'
;MDTLNADGTWDRLGSIAQLLHQAATQVWTDADAAAADSPLHDLGLGVYLAHSRASALLPDDYELPEDVDLLADLEERTPLQLLTEAEELTRPLPLHQPDLVHGSQLVVDLCDLIREARGLGY
;
A
#
# COMPACT_ATOMS: atom_id res chain seq x y z
N MET A 1 -1.34 -14.77 18.32
CA MET A 1 -0.22 -14.22 17.55
C MET A 1 0.49 -15.27 16.69
N ASP A 2 0.86 -16.44 17.23
CA ASP A 2 1.63 -17.46 16.48
C ASP A 2 0.96 -18.01 15.21
N THR A 3 -0.37 -18.05 15.14
CA THR A 3 -1.10 -18.58 13.98
C THR A 3 -1.09 -17.66 12.76
N LEU A 4 -1.04 -16.34 12.95
CA LEU A 4 -1.05 -15.35 11.86
C LEU A 4 0.31 -15.25 11.17
N ASN A 5 1.39 -15.46 11.94
CA ASN A 5 2.74 -15.56 11.41
C ASN A 5 2.92 -16.86 10.59
N ALA A 6 2.34 -17.98 11.04
CA ALA A 6 2.37 -19.25 10.31
C ALA A 6 1.70 -19.20 8.92
N ASP A 7 0.69 -18.33 8.74
CA ASP A 7 -0.03 -18.16 7.47
C ASP A 7 0.58 -17.06 6.56
N GLY A 8 1.70 -16.44 6.98
CA GLY A 8 2.37 -15.36 6.25
C GLY A 8 1.53 -14.08 6.16
N THR A 9 0.59 -13.87 7.08
CA THR A 9 -0.33 -12.73 7.04
C THR A 9 0.39 -11.41 7.31
N TRP A 10 1.29 -11.41 8.30
CA TRP A 10 2.09 -10.23 8.64
C TRP A 10 3.05 -9.87 7.53
N ASP A 11 3.68 -10.87 6.90
CA ASP A 11 4.55 -10.64 5.74
C ASP A 11 3.80 -9.99 4.58
N ARG A 12 2.58 -10.45 4.27
CA ARG A 12 1.75 -9.80 3.25
C ARG A 12 1.39 -8.36 3.62
N LEU A 13 0.99 -8.10 4.86
CA LEU A 13 0.68 -6.73 5.31
C LEU A 13 1.93 -5.83 5.29
N GLY A 14 3.10 -6.38 5.63
CA GLY A 14 4.38 -5.70 5.53
C GLY A 14 4.71 -5.34 4.09
N SER A 15 4.57 -6.30 3.16
CA SER A 15 4.74 -6.03 1.72
C SER A 15 3.74 -5.01 1.20
N ILE A 16 2.46 -5.07 1.60
CA ILE A 16 1.46 -4.06 1.25
C ILE A 16 1.89 -2.67 1.74
N ALA A 17 2.33 -2.57 3.00
CA ALA A 17 2.80 -1.29 3.55
C ALA A 17 3.99 -0.73 2.75
N GLN A 18 4.94 -1.58 2.33
CA GLN A 18 6.09 -1.18 1.52
C GLN A 18 5.70 -0.71 0.12
N LEU A 19 4.86 -1.47 -0.57
CA LEU A 19 4.33 -1.10 -1.89
C LEU A 19 3.63 0.26 -1.84
N LEU A 20 2.82 0.50 -0.80
CA LEU A 20 2.11 1.76 -0.63
C LEU A 20 3.03 2.92 -0.26
N HIS A 21 4.07 2.67 0.55
CA HIS A 21 5.08 3.68 0.83
C HIS A 21 5.79 4.12 -0.45
N GLN A 22 6.22 3.16 -1.28
CA GLN A 22 6.87 3.46 -2.54
C GLN A 22 5.95 4.21 -3.51
N ALA A 23 4.70 3.75 -3.64
CA ALA A 23 3.71 4.41 -4.48
C ALA A 23 3.48 5.86 -4.03
N ALA A 24 3.40 6.12 -2.72
CA ALA A 24 3.26 7.48 -2.18
C ALA A 24 4.47 8.36 -2.53
N THR A 25 5.69 7.84 -2.35
CA THR A 25 6.95 8.55 -2.69
C THR A 25 7.00 8.92 -4.17
N GLN A 26 6.65 8.00 -5.06
CA GLN A 26 6.60 8.26 -6.50
C GLN A 26 5.52 9.29 -6.86
N VAL A 27 4.28 9.12 -6.36
CA VAL A 27 3.18 10.06 -6.66
C VAL A 27 3.49 11.46 -6.14
N TRP A 28 4.10 11.61 -4.97
CA TRP A 28 4.51 12.93 -4.48
C TRP A 28 5.63 13.54 -5.31
N THR A 29 6.59 12.75 -5.77
CA THR A 29 7.63 13.22 -6.70
C THR A 29 7.01 13.74 -8.00
N ASP A 30 6.04 13.01 -8.56
CA ASP A 30 5.30 13.44 -9.75
C ASP A 30 4.44 14.68 -9.48
N ALA A 31 3.83 14.76 -8.31
CA ALA A 31 3.00 15.88 -7.88
C ALA A 31 3.82 17.18 -7.73
N ASP A 32 5.02 17.09 -7.14
CA ASP A 32 5.97 18.20 -6.98
C ASP A 32 6.46 18.72 -8.34
N ALA A 33 6.55 17.84 -9.35
CA ALA A 33 6.89 18.21 -10.72
C ALA A 33 5.71 18.75 -11.54
N ALA A 34 4.47 18.60 -11.06
CA ALA A 34 3.26 19.00 -11.74
C ALA A 34 2.84 20.46 -11.43
N ALA A 35 1.74 20.89 -12.05
CA ALA A 35 1.13 22.18 -11.73
C ALA A 35 0.57 22.20 -10.29
N ALA A 36 0.52 23.39 -9.67
CA ALA A 36 0.12 23.55 -8.27
C ALA A 36 -1.33 23.12 -7.97
N ASP A 37 -2.20 23.04 -8.99
CA ASP A 37 -3.58 22.57 -8.92
C ASP A 37 -3.73 21.09 -9.36
N SER A 38 -2.62 20.38 -9.51
CA SER A 38 -2.62 18.98 -9.91
C SER A 38 -3.32 18.10 -8.86
N PRO A 39 -4.23 17.19 -9.28
CA PRO A 39 -4.88 16.23 -8.37
C PRO A 39 -3.91 15.18 -7.81
N LEU A 40 -2.65 15.15 -8.27
CA LEU A 40 -1.66 14.17 -7.81
C LEU A 40 -1.32 14.31 -6.31
N HIS A 41 -1.43 15.51 -5.73
CA HIS A 41 -1.24 15.68 -4.28
C HIS A 41 -2.32 14.97 -3.47
N ASP A 42 -3.58 15.02 -3.94
CA ASP A 42 -4.70 14.33 -3.30
C ASP A 42 -4.55 12.80 -3.42
N LEU A 43 -4.14 12.32 -4.61
CA LEU A 43 -3.82 10.91 -4.80
C LEU A 43 -2.68 10.48 -3.85
N GLY A 44 -1.58 11.24 -3.79
CA GLY A 44 -0.43 10.94 -2.94
C GLY A 44 -0.80 10.89 -1.45
N LEU A 45 -1.63 11.83 -0.99
CA LEU A 45 -2.19 11.81 0.36
C LEU A 45 -3.04 10.56 0.60
N GLY A 46 -3.91 10.19 -0.34
CA GLY A 46 -4.73 8.99 -0.27
C GLY A 46 -3.88 7.71 -0.14
N VAL A 47 -2.84 7.58 -0.96
CA VAL A 47 -1.90 6.44 -0.89
C VAL A 47 -1.15 6.41 0.45
N TYR A 48 -0.71 7.55 0.96
CA TYR A 48 -0.04 7.62 2.26
C TYR A 48 -0.95 7.27 3.44
N LEU A 49 -2.23 7.64 3.39
CA LEU A 49 -3.22 7.23 4.38
C LEU A 49 -3.48 5.72 4.34
N ALA A 50 -3.54 5.13 3.14
CA ALA A 50 -3.64 3.68 2.97
C ALA A 50 -2.40 2.95 3.51
N HIS A 51 -1.19 3.48 3.25
CA HIS A 51 0.05 2.99 3.85
C HIS A 51 -0.04 3.02 5.38
N SER A 52 -0.42 4.15 5.96
CA SER A 52 -0.54 4.31 7.42
C SER A 52 -1.55 3.31 8.02
N ARG A 53 -2.65 3.04 7.32
CA ARG A 53 -3.64 2.03 7.72
C ARG A 53 -3.05 0.63 7.67
N ALA A 54 -2.33 0.26 6.60
CA ALA A 54 -1.69 -1.04 6.48
C ALA A 54 -0.65 -1.24 7.60
N SER A 55 0.16 -0.23 7.89
CA SER A 55 1.13 -0.24 8.99
C SER A 55 0.48 -0.38 10.35
N ALA A 56 -0.68 0.26 10.58
CA ALA A 56 -1.42 0.16 11.84
C ALA A 56 -2.08 -1.22 12.08
N LEU A 57 -2.15 -2.08 11.06
CA LEU A 57 -2.61 -3.47 11.19
C LEU A 57 -1.47 -4.43 11.57
N LEU A 58 -0.21 -3.98 11.47
CA LEU A 58 0.93 -4.78 11.86
C LEU A 58 1.09 -4.77 13.39
N PRO A 59 1.60 -5.86 13.99
CA PRO A 59 2.02 -5.84 15.39
C PRO A 59 3.08 -4.75 15.66
N ASP A 60 3.07 -4.18 16.87
CA ASP A 60 4.00 -3.11 17.27
C ASP A 60 5.48 -3.52 17.18
N ASP A 61 5.78 -4.82 17.28
CA ASP A 61 7.11 -5.41 17.21
C ASP A 61 7.48 -5.95 15.81
N TYR A 62 6.62 -5.73 14.81
CA TYR A 62 6.87 -6.17 13.45
C TYR A 62 7.87 -5.25 12.74
N GLU A 63 9.03 -5.80 12.38
CA GLU A 63 10.02 -5.11 11.55
C GLU A 63 9.69 -5.29 10.07
N LEU A 64 9.50 -4.18 9.35
CA LEU A 64 9.35 -4.21 7.90
C LEU A 64 10.67 -4.69 7.25
N PRO A 65 10.62 -5.63 6.30
CA PRO A 65 11.84 -6.10 5.63
C PRO A 65 12.57 -4.98 4.88
N GLU A 66 13.75 -4.55 5.30
CA GLU A 66 14.56 -3.54 4.56
C GLU A 66 15.26 -4.14 3.31
N ASP A 67 14.55 -4.95 2.52
CA ASP A 67 15.14 -5.60 1.36
C ASP A 67 15.39 -4.58 0.24
N VAL A 68 16.65 -4.15 0.15
CA VAL A 68 17.13 -3.13 -0.79
C VAL A 68 16.95 -3.58 -2.25
N ASP A 69 17.05 -4.88 -2.52
CA ASP A 69 16.85 -5.42 -3.88
C ASP A 69 15.36 -5.36 -4.26
N LEU A 70 14.46 -5.67 -3.31
CA LEU A 70 13.02 -5.46 -3.51
C LEU A 70 12.70 -3.98 -3.77
N LEU A 71 13.28 -3.06 -3.01
CA LEU A 71 13.05 -1.61 -3.15
C LEU A 71 13.47 -1.07 -4.53
N ALA A 72 14.61 -1.53 -5.06
CA ALA A 72 15.06 -1.18 -6.40
C ALA A 72 14.07 -1.66 -7.48
N ASP A 73 13.57 -2.89 -7.35
CA ASP A 73 12.52 -3.41 -8.24
C ASP A 73 11.19 -2.64 -8.08
N LEU A 74 10.91 -2.03 -6.92
CA LEU A 74 9.73 -1.17 -6.74
C LEU A 74 9.88 0.18 -7.46
N GLU A 75 11.09 0.74 -7.50
CA GLU A 75 11.38 2.04 -8.14
C GLU A 75 11.08 2.03 -9.64
N GLU A 76 11.29 0.91 -10.33
CA GLU A 76 11.01 0.78 -11.76
C GLU A 76 9.50 0.67 -12.08
N ARG A 77 8.68 0.37 -11.08
CA ARG A 77 7.23 0.15 -11.25
C ARG A 77 6.46 1.45 -11.14
N THR A 78 5.37 1.59 -11.91
CA THR A 78 4.48 2.75 -11.81
C THR A 78 3.65 2.69 -10.53
N PRO A 79 3.16 3.85 -10.03
CA PRO A 79 2.26 3.86 -8.87
C PRO A 79 1.04 2.96 -9.06
N LEU A 80 0.47 2.90 -10.27
CA LEU A 80 -0.66 2.01 -10.56
C LEU A 80 -0.29 0.53 -10.44
N GLN A 81 0.91 0.13 -10.88
CA GLN A 81 1.39 -1.25 -10.74
C GLN A 81 1.58 -1.62 -9.27
N LEU A 82 2.19 -0.73 -8.48
CA LEU A 82 2.38 -0.92 -7.03
C LEU A 82 1.05 -1.05 -6.29
N LEU A 83 0.08 -0.18 -6.59
CA LEU A 83 -1.26 -0.22 -6.00
C LEU A 83 -2.02 -1.50 -6.38
N THR A 84 -1.87 -1.96 -7.63
CA THR A 84 -2.52 -3.18 -8.10
C THR A 84 -1.97 -4.41 -7.38
N GLU A 85 -0.65 -4.51 -7.23
CA GLU A 85 -0.03 -5.60 -6.48
C GLU A 85 -0.42 -5.58 -4.99
N ALA A 86 -0.48 -4.40 -4.39
CA ALA A 86 -0.96 -4.24 -3.03
C ALA A 86 -2.40 -4.76 -2.87
N GLU A 87 -3.31 -4.47 -3.81
CA GLU A 87 -4.67 -5.03 -3.81
C GLU A 87 -4.66 -6.56 -3.91
N GLU A 88 -3.87 -7.14 -4.81
CA GLU A 88 -3.80 -8.58 -4.99
C GLU A 88 -3.36 -9.31 -3.70
N LEU A 89 -2.41 -8.72 -2.96
CA LEU A 89 -1.94 -9.23 -1.67
C LEU A 89 -3.01 -9.19 -0.58
N THR A 90 -4.09 -8.42 -0.73
CA THR A 90 -5.21 -8.41 0.22
C THR A 90 -6.13 -9.62 0.09
N ARG A 91 -6.19 -10.27 -1.07
CA ARG A 91 -7.12 -11.38 -1.36
C ARG A 91 -7.02 -12.58 -0.42
N PRO A 92 -5.82 -13.04 -0.02
CA PRO A 92 -5.68 -14.15 0.92
C PRO A 92 -5.80 -13.73 2.40
N LEU A 93 -6.02 -12.45 2.73
CA LEU A 93 -6.07 -12.01 4.12
C LEU A 93 -7.31 -12.57 4.83
N PRO A 94 -7.17 -13.11 6.06
CA PRO A 94 -8.29 -13.69 6.78
C PRO A 94 -9.15 -12.60 7.44
N LEU A 95 -10.06 -11.99 6.67
CA LEU A 95 -10.94 -10.86 7.07
C LEU A 95 -11.87 -11.15 8.27
N HIS A 96 -12.05 -12.42 8.63
CA HIS A 96 -12.88 -12.83 9.77
C HIS A 96 -12.15 -12.78 11.11
N GLN A 97 -10.84 -12.51 11.12
CA GLN A 97 -10.07 -12.43 12.36
C GLN A 97 -10.26 -11.07 13.06
N PRO A 98 -10.42 -11.06 14.41
CA PRO A 98 -10.66 -9.83 15.18
C PRO A 98 -9.61 -8.73 14.94
N ASP A 99 -8.35 -9.13 14.79
CA ASP A 99 -7.21 -8.24 14.59
C ASP A 99 -7.20 -7.59 13.18
N LEU A 100 -8.01 -8.12 12.25
CA LEU A 100 -8.09 -7.68 10.85
C LEU A 100 -9.49 -7.17 10.47
N VAL A 101 -10.36 -6.89 11.44
CA VAL A 101 -11.72 -6.36 11.20
C VAL A 101 -11.70 -5.05 10.41
N HIS A 102 -10.61 -4.28 10.51
CA HIS A 102 -10.40 -3.06 9.72
C HIS A 102 -9.73 -3.29 8.35
N GLY A 103 -9.33 -4.53 8.03
CA GLY A 103 -8.70 -4.90 6.77
C GLY A 103 -9.62 -4.71 5.55
N SER A 104 -10.94 -4.84 5.71
CA SER A 104 -11.88 -4.55 4.62
C SER A 104 -11.84 -3.10 4.14
N GLN A 105 -11.52 -2.14 5.03
CA GLN A 105 -11.39 -0.75 4.63
C GLN A 105 -10.15 -0.54 3.77
N LEU A 106 -9.04 -1.23 4.07
CA LEU A 106 -7.83 -1.17 3.26
C LEU A 106 -8.09 -1.66 1.82
N VAL A 107 -8.86 -2.73 1.65
CA VAL A 107 -9.25 -3.24 0.33
C VAL A 107 -10.05 -2.20 -0.46
N VAL A 108 -11.01 -1.54 0.20
CA VAL A 108 -11.83 -0.48 -0.42
C VAL A 108 -10.95 0.71 -0.83
N ASP A 109 -10.09 1.17 0.09
CA ASP A 109 -9.18 2.29 -0.15
C ASP A 109 -8.29 1.99 -1.37
N LEU A 110 -7.72 0.79 -1.47
CA LEU A 110 -6.90 0.37 -2.62
C LEU A 110 -7.68 0.36 -3.94
N CYS A 111 -8.92 -0.16 -3.95
CA CYS A 111 -9.73 -0.17 -5.17
C CYS A 111 -10.07 1.24 -5.66
N ASP A 112 -10.36 2.16 -4.74
CA ASP A 112 -10.60 3.56 -5.07
C ASP A 112 -9.34 4.26 -5.58
N LEU A 113 -8.20 4.05 -4.93
CA LEU A 113 -6.91 4.59 -5.37
C LEU A 113 -6.50 4.08 -6.75
N ILE A 114 -6.69 2.78 -7.04
CA ILE A 114 -6.45 2.21 -8.38
C ILE A 114 -7.34 2.88 -9.43
N ARG A 115 -8.63 3.08 -9.11
CA ARG A 115 -9.57 3.76 -10.00
C ARG A 115 -9.14 5.20 -10.26
N GLU A 116 -8.69 5.91 -9.24
CA GLU A 116 -8.23 7.29 -9.32
C GLU A 116 -6.92 7.41 -10.10
N ALA A 117 -5.91 6.58 -9.80
CA ALA A 117 -4.63 6.54 -10.51
C ALA A 117 -4.82 6.30 -12.02
N ARG A 118 -5.71 5.37 -12.41
CA ARG A 118 -6.10 5.17 -13.82
C ARG A 118 -6.76 6.40 -14.44
N GLY A 119 -7.57 7.11 -13.66
CA GLY A 119 -8.22 8.35 -14.09
C GLY A 119 -7.22 9.49 -14.36
N LEU A 120 -6.05 9.45 -13.69
CA LEU A 120 -4.97 10.42 -13.84
C LEU A 120 -3.92 10.03 -14.89
N GLY A 121 -4.05 8.85 -15.51
CA GLY A 121 -3.21 8.41 -16.62
C GLY A 121 -1.98 7.59 -16.24
N TYR A 122 -1.94 7.03 -15.03
CA TYR A 122 -0.98 5.98 -14.67
C TYR A 122 -1.32 4.62 -15.30
#